data_AF-A0A843HI24-F1
#
_entry.id   AF-A0A843HI24-F1
#
_cell.length_a   1.000
_cell.length_b   1.000
_cell.length_c   1.000
_cell.angle_alpha   90.00
_cell.angle_beta   90.00
_cell.angle_gamma   90.00
#
_symmetry.space_group_name_H-M   'P 1'
#
loop_
_entity.id
_entity.type
_entity.pdbx_description
1 polymer ?
#
loop_
_entity_poly.entity_id
_entity_poly.type
_entity_poly.pdbx_seq_one_letter_code
_entity_poly.pdbx_strand_id
1 'polypeptide(L)'
;MSMIDNNTTFIDYLDRLRLLSTSIFSWKNLDKVAGFGAERFLEQSLYDEGRACFVNDPELGKMVLKVNPSDKLNIYQLPVRVQAWSIGYTKQFPFDDVVYIMNNNLQKPTISTIRLIAYRLYETERTIDVNLMAQKTPVLIQGDTKTILTLKQVYEQYSGNTPFIFGNKQFDVSNKLSALKTDAPYIIDKLTQHKKDLMTEALNFLGIDNFFSDKKERLITAEAEGSEALTNFYLNCFYKTRQEACDMINEKFLKDSDIKIELSVNRKEIAKLKDEIDMIIKSEVENG
;
A
#
# COMPACT_ATOMS: atom_id res chain seq x y z
N MET A 1 10.97 -20.33 -11.06
CA MET A 1 9.88 -19.35 -11.30
C MET A 1 9.13 -19.04 -10.01
N SER A 2 8.61 -20.03 -9.26
CA SER A 2 7.80 -19.82 -8.04
C SER A 2 8.33 -18.81 -7.01
N MET A 3 9.62 -18.83 -6.67
CA MET A 3 10.17 -17.90 -5.66
C MET A 3 10.29 -16.46 -6.17
N ILE A 4 10.56 -16.27 -7.47
CA ILE A 4 10.67 -14.95 -8.10
C ILE A 4 9.27 -14.34 -8.24
N ASP A 5 8.30 -15.15 -8.65
CA ASP A 5 6.90 -14.73 -8.80
C ASP A 5 6.33 -14.31 -7.44
N ASN A 6 6.64 -15.08 -6.39
CA ASN A 6 6.21 -14.77 -5.02
C ASN A 6 6.75 -13.42 -4.54
N ASN A 7 8.05 -13.18 -4.71
CA ASN A 7 8.65 -11.91 -4.33
C ASN A 7 8.08 -10.75 -5.15
N THR A 8 7.84 -10.95 -6.44
CA THR A 8 7.30 -9.93 -7.33
C THR A 8 5.88 -9.51 -6.92
N THR A 9 5.00 -10.47 -6.63
CA THR A 9 3.64 -10.18 -6.16
C THR A 9 3.63 -9.42 -4.85
N PHE A 10 4.48 -9.81 -3.90
CA PHE A 10 4.59 -9.09 -2.62
C PHE A 10 5.09 -7.65 -2.80
N ILE A 11 6.15 -7.46 -3.60
CA ILE A 11 6.72 -6.13 -3.88
C ILE A 11 5.67 -5.25 -4.57
N ASP A 12 4.94 -5.78 -5.54
CA ASP A 12 3.88 -5.05 -6.24
C ASP A 12 2.78 -4.54 -5.28
N TYR A 13 2.27 -5.38 -4.36
CA TYR A 13 1.31 -4.91 -3.36
C TYR A 13 1.91 -3.86 -2.41
N LEU A 14 3.15 -4.08 -1.97
CA LEU A 14 3.83 -3.14 -1.08
C LEU A 14 4.03 -1.77 -1.75
N ASP A 15 4.48 -1.76 -3.00
CA ASP A 15 4.72 -0.53 -3.77
C ASP A 15 3.44 0.23 -4.05
N ARG A 16 2.35 -0.46 -4.45
CA ARG A 16 1.03 0.18 -4.63
C ARG A 16 0.53 0.84 -3.35
N LEU A 17 0.61 0.12 -2.22
CA LEU A 17 0.19 0.68 -0.93
C LEU A 17 1.12 1.80 -0.46
N ARG A 18 2.42 1.74 -0.78
CA ARG A 18 3.38 2.82 -0.51
C ARG A 18 3.01 4.07 -1.29
N LEU A 19 2.73 3.95 -2.59
CA LEU A 19 2.32 5.07 -3.44
C LEU A 19 1.08 5.77 -2.87
N LEU A 20 0.07 5.00 -2.46
CA LEU A 20 -1.11 5.55 -1.80
C LEU A 20 -0.74 6.27 -0.50
N SER A 21 0.04 5.61 0.37
CA SER A 21 0.44 6.14 1.67
C SER A 21 1.18 7.48 1.58
N THR A 22 2.11 7.62 0.63
CA THR A 22 2.91 8.83 0.46
C THR A 22 2.17 9.95 -0.26
N SER A 23 1.00 9.68 -0.83
CA SER A 23 0.21 10.64 -1.62
C SER A 23 -0.99 11.20 -0.86
N ILE A 24 -1.15 10.90 0.42
CA ILE A 24 -2.29 11.37 1.24
C ILE A 24 -2.21 12.88 1.50
N PHE A 25 -1.00 13.36 1.77
CA PHE A 25 -0.73 14.74 2.16
C PHE A 25 0.05 15.46 1.07
N SER A 26 -0.24 16.76 0.91
CA SER A 26 0.56 17.65 0.09
C SER A 26 0.96 18.91 0.86
N TRP A 27 2.22 19.30 0.69
CA TRP A 27 2.88 20.42 1.38
C TRP A 27 3.12 21.57 0.41
N LYS A 28 2.17 22.48 0.30
CA LYS A 28 2.25 23.62 -0.62
C LYS A 28 3.40 24.54 -0.24
N ASN A 29 4.12 25.01 -1.25
CA ASN A 29 5.29 25.89 -1.14
C ASN A 29 6.51 25.30 -0.39
N LEU A 30 6.44 24.08 0.15
CA LEU A 30 7.59 23.47 0.83
C LEU A 30 8.79 23.35 -0.11
N ASP A 31 8.58 22.91 -1.34
CA ASP A 31 9.64 22.79 -2.34
C ASP A 31 10.27 24.14 -2.74
N LYS A 32 9.50 25.24 -2.63
CA LYS A 32 10.04 26.59 -2.87
C LYS A 32 10.94 27.06 -1.72
N VAL A 33 10.65 26.61 -0.49
CA VAL A 33 11.37 27.00 0.72
C VAL A 33 12.59 26.11 0.97
N ALA A 34 12.44 24.80 0.79
CA ALA A 34 13.42 23.79 1.18
C ALA A 34 14.14 23.11 -0.01
N GLY A 35 13.81 23.50 -1.23
CA GLY A 35 14.37 22.95 -2.46
C GLY A 35 13.48 21.90 -3.13
N PHE A 36 13.74 21.66 -4.42
CA PHE A 36 12.95 20.75 -5.24
C PHE A 36 12.95 19.32 -4.70
N GLY A 37 11.76 18.73 -4.55
CA GLY A 37 11.58 17.37 -4.05
C GLY A 37 11.62 17.23 -2.53
N ALA A 38 11.60 18.32 -1.78
CA ALA A 38 11.55 18.32 -0.32
C ALA A 38 10.25 17.67 0.20
N GLU A 39 9.11 17.96 -0.42
CA GLU A 39 7.81 17.35 -0.11
C GLU A 39 7.85 15.83 -0.29
N ARG A 40 8.31 15.37 -1.46
CA ARG A 40 8.46 13.93 -1.75
C ARG A 40 9.38 13.26 -0.74
N PHE A 41 10.51 13.88 -0.42
CA PHE A 41 11.49 13.33 0.53
C PHE A 41 10.94 13.30 1.97
N LEU A 42 10.17 14.32 2.36
CA LEU A 42 9.51 14.40 3.66
C LEU A 42 8.56 13.21 3.86
N GLU A 43 7.58 13.03 2.97
CA GLU A 43 6.58 11.98 3.12
C GLU A 43 7.20 10.58 3.00
N GLN A 44 8.24 10.39 2.18
CA GLN A 44 9.01 9.14 2.17
C GLN A 44 9.72 8.88 3.50
N SER A 45 10.32 9.91 4.09
CA SER A 45 11.02 9.79 5.39
C SER A 45 10.03 9.47 6.52
N LEU A 46 8.84 10.08 6.53
CA LEU A 46 7.79 9.76 7.49
C LEU A 46 7.24 8.33 7.30
N TYR A 47 7.09 7.89 6.05
CA TYR A 47 6.65 6.53 5.74
C TYR A 47 7.66 5.46 6.18
N ASP A 48 8.95 5.66 5.91
CA ASP A 48 10.01 4.67 6.15
C ASP A 48 10.52 4.69 7.60
N GLU A 49 10.73 5.87 8.18
CA GLU A 49 11.39 6.04 9.49
C GLU A 49 10.42 6.49 10.60
N GLY A 50 9.25 7.01 10.25
CA GLY A 50 8.25 7.51 11.20
C GLY A 50 8.54 8.93 11.72
N ARG A 51 9.65 9.54 11.28
CA ARG A 51 10.13 10.83 11.74
C ARG A 51 11.00 11.51 10.69
N ALA A 52 10.95 12.83 10.67
CA ALA A 52 11.79 13.71 9.86
C ALA A 52 12.07 15.01 10.63
N CYS A 53 12.93 15.87 10.10
CA CYS A 53 13.12 17.20 10.64
C CYS A 53 13.25 18.26 9.55
N PHE A 54 12.76 19.45 9.84
CA PHE A 54 13.06 20.66 9.08
C PHE A 54 14.16 21.44 9.81
N VAL A 55 15.20 21.81 9.09
CA VAL A 55 16.35 22.55 9.63
C VAL A 55 16.70 23.74 8.75
N ASN A 56 17.38 24.72 9.32
CA ASN A 56 18.00 25.82 8.58
C ASN A 56 19.51 25.74 8.77
N ASP A 57 20.21 25.19 7.78
CA ASP A 57 21.66 25.10 7.78
C ASP A 57 22.27 26.44 7.29
N PRO A 58 23.28 27.01 7.98
CA PRO A 58 23.90 28.26 7.55
C PRO A 58 24.54 28.23 6.15
N GLU A 59 24.99 27.06 5.68
CA GLU A 59 25.67 26.92 4.39
C GLU A 59 24.71 26.48 3.28
N LEU A 60 23.83 25.53 3.58
CA LEU A 60 22.92 24.93 2.60
C LEU A 60 21.50 25.49 2.62
N GLY A 61 21.17 26.32 3.62
CA GLY A 61 19.85 26.90 3.80
C GLY A 61 18.83 25.96 4.42
N LYS A 62 17.55 26.25 4.17
CA LYS A 62 16.41 25.51 4.71
C LYS A 62 16.27 24.17 3.99
N MET A 63 16.06 23.09 4.74
CA MET A 63 15.95 21.75 4.17
C MET A 63 15.16 20.80 5.07
N VAL A 64 14.66 19.73 4.44
CA VAL A 64 14.05 18.60 5.13
C VAL A 64 15.01 17.42 5.09
N LEU A 65 15.20 16.77 6.24
CA LEU A 65 16.13 15.65 6.40
C LEU A 65 15.49 14.51 7.20
N LYS A 66 16.08 13.31 7.05
CA LYS A 66 15.82 12.21 8.00
C LYS A 66 16.44 12.57 9.34
N VAL A 67 15.88 12.02 10.41
CA VAL A 67 16.31 12.37 11.76
C VAL A 67 16.43 11.15 12.65
N ASN A 68 17.47 11.12 13.48
CA ASN A 68 17.61 10.17 14.57
C ASN A 68 17.75 10.93 15.90
N PRO A 69 16.98 10.56 16.94
CA PRO A 69 17.23 10.99 18.31
C PRO A 69 18.67 10.67 18.70
N SER A 70 19.35 11.63 19.31
CA SER A 70 20.72 11.49 19.78
C SER A 70 20.83 12.07 21.19
N ASP A 71 21.87 11.64 21.92
CA ASP A 71 22.18 12.13 23.27
C ASP A 71 21.11 11.75 24.32
N LYS A 72 21.03 12.50 25.42
CA LYS A 72 20.09 12.30 26.53
C LYS A 72 18.67 12.67 26.16
N LEU A 73 17.72 12.09 26.90
CA LEU A 73 16.31 12.45 26.84
C LEU A 73 15.96 13.50 27.89
N ASN A 74 15.02 14.38 27.57
CA ASN A 74 14.41 15.31 28.50
C ASN A 74 13.34 14.61 29.38
N ILE A 75 12.69 15.38 30.26
CA ILE A 75 11.67 14.85 31.19
C ILE A 75 10.47 14.18 30.49
N TYR A 76 10.20 14.57 29.24
CA TYR A 76 9.14 14.03 28.39
C TYR A 76 9.64 12.96 27.42
N GLN A 77 10.85 12.42 27.64
CA GLN A 77 11.46 11.40 26.81
C GLN A 77 11.74 11.84 25.36
N LEU A 78 11.82 13.15 25.10
CA LEU A 78 12.26 13.70 23.82
C LEU A 78 13.78 13.91 23.84
N PRO A 79 14.48 13.72 22.72
CA PRO A 79 15.91 13.91 22.68
C PRO A 79 16.30 15.37 22.84
N VAL A 80 17.43 15.64 23.51
CA VAL A 80 18.00 17.00 23.63
C VAL A 80 18.71 17.41 22.33
N ARG A 81 19.21 16.43 21.57
CA ARG A 81 19.87 16.65 20.28
C ARG A 81 19.35 15.69 19.24
N VAL A 82 19.41 16.09 17.98
CA VAL A 82 19.05 15.22 16.87
C VAL A 82 20.17 15.17 15.86
N GLN A 83 20.35 14.00 15.26
CA GLN A 83 21.21 13.82 14.11
C GLN A 83 20.35 13.86 12.85
N ALA A 84 20.45 14.96 12.11
CA ALA A 84 19.81 15.12 10.81
C ALA A 84 20.74 14.58 9.72
N TRP A 85 20.19 13.79 8.80
CA TRP A 85 20.99 13.11 7.79
C TRP A 85 20.24 12.88 6.48
N SER A 86 21.02 12.78 5.41
CA SER A 86 20.63 12.31 4.08
C SER A 86 21.88 11.71 3.42
N ILE A 87 21.74 11.17 2.21
CA ILE A 87 22.89 10.66 1.46
C ILE A 87 23.83 11.84 1.18
N GLY A 88 25.05 11.79 1.72
CA GLY A 88 26.07 12.84 1.57
C GLY A 88 25.95 14.02 2.54
N TYR A 89 24.99 14.02 3.47
CA TYR A 89 24.87 15.04 4.50
C TYR A 89 24.59 14.42 5.87
N THR A 90 25.33 14.82 6.90
CA THR A 90 25.05 14.41 8.28
C THR A 90 25.51 15.51 9.22
N LYS A 91 24.61 16.00 10.06
CA LYS A 91 24.91 17.04 11.04
C LYS A 91 24.05 16.88 12.29
N GLN A 92 24.62 17.25 13.43
CA GLN A 92 23.89 17.26 14.69
C GLN A 92 23.37 18.66 15.00
N PHE A 93 22.12 18.73 15.41
CA PHE A 93 21.45 19.97 15.81
C PHE A 93 20.89 19.82 17.24
N PRO A 94 20.87 20.91 18.04
CA PRO A 94 20.01 20.98 19.21
C PRO A 94 18.55 20.75 18.83
N PHE A 95 17.77 20.05 19.66
CA PHE A 95 16.36 19.79 19.39
C PHE A 95 15.57 21.11 19.24
N ASP A 96 15.91 22.10 20.05
CA ASP A 96 15.29 23.43 20.03
C ASP A 96 15.63 24.26 18.79
N ASP A 97 16.57 23.82 17.94
CA ASP A 97 16.93 24.52 16.68
C ASP A 97 16.27 23.89 15.46
N VAL A 98 15.65 22.73 15.59
CA VAL A 98 14.95 22.04 14.49
C VAL A 98 13.44 22.14 14.67
N VAL A 99 12.69 21.82 13.62
CA VAL A 99 11.29 21.39 13.79
C VAL A 99 11.24 19.89 13.55
N TYR A 100 10.88 19.16 14.61
CA TYR A 100 10.76 17.71 14.58
C TYR A 100 9.40 17.31 14.05
N ILE A 101 9.37 16.55 12.95
CA ILE A 101 8.16 16.17 12.24
C ILE A 101 7.90 14.70 12.50
N MET A 102 6.77 14.41 13.17
CA MET A 102 6.38 13.05 13.52
C MET A 102 5.35 12.53 12.54
N ASN A 103 5.48 11.27 12.13
CA ASN A 103 4.48 10.63 11.27
C ASN A 103 3.15 10.41 12.00
N ASN A 104 3.22 10.06 13.28
CA ASN A 104 2.11 9.91 14.21
C ASN A 104 2.66 10.12 15.63
N ASN A 105 1.79 10.20 16.64
CA ASN A 105 2.21 10.43 18.04
C ASN A 105 3.17 9.35 18.59
N LEU A 106 3.18 8.14 18.02
CA LEU A 106 4.10 7.06 18.41
C LEU A 106 5.45 7.15 17.70
N GLN A 107 5.62 8.08 16.76
CA GLN A 107 6.81 8.22 15.91
C GLN A 107 7.12 6.94 15.13
N LYS A 108 6.08 6.14 14.82
CA LYS A 108 6.24 4.85 14.13
C LYS A 108 6.10 5.02 12.62
N PRO A 109 6.89 4.30 11.83
CA PRO A 109 6.80 4.35 10.38
C PRO A 109 5.56 3.62 9.86
N THR A 110 4.95 4.18 8.82
CA THR A 110 3.75 3.61 8.17
C THR A 110 4.06 2.27 7.49
N ILE A 111 5.29 2.08 6.99
CA ILE A 111 5.71 0.85 6.31
C ILE A 111 5.49 -0.41 7.15
N SER A 112 5.56 -0.32 8.48
CA SER A 112 5.44 -1.50 9.36
C SER A 112 4.05 -2.14 9.24
N THR A 113 2.99 -1.34 9.32
CA THR A 113 1.61 -1.81 9.17
C THR A 113 1.32 -2.22 7.72
N ILE A 114 1.74 -1.39 6.76
CA ILE A 114 1.50 -1.64 5.34
C ILE A 114 2.18 -2.93 4.88
N ARG A 115 3.38 -3.23 5.37
CA ARG A 115 4.08 -4.48 5.06
C ARG A 115 3.32 -5.71 5.54
N LEU A 116 2.71 -5.67 6.73
CA LEU A 116 1.92 -6.78 7.26
C LEU A 116 0.67 -7.03 6.40
N ILE A 117 -0.01 -5.97 5.98
CA ILE A 117 -1.19 -6.09 5.13
C ILE A 117 -0.79 -6.57 3.72
N ALA A 118 0.26 -6.02 3.13
CA ALA A 118 0.81 -6.46 1.85
C ALA A 118 1.19 -7.94 1.86
N TYR A 119 1.78 -8.42 2.97
CA TYR A 119 2.10 -9.83 3.14
C TYR A 119 0.85 -10.73 3.14
N ARG A 120 -0.21 -10.33 3.85
CA ARG A 120 -1.49 -11.07 3.86
C ARG A 120 -2.18 -11.07 2.50
N LEU A 121 -2.14 -9.93 1.78
CA LEU A 121 -2.65 -9.82 0.41
C LEU A 121 -1.92 -10.77 -0.53
N TYR A 122 -0.58 -10.79 -0.44
CA TYR A 122 0.27 -11.70 -1.19
C TYR A 122 -0.09 -13.17 -0.91
N GLU A 123 -0.13 -13.61 0.35
CA GLU A 123 -0.46 -15.00 0.70
C GLU A 123 -1.87 -15.40 0.18
N THR A 124 -2.83 -14.48 0.28
CA THR A 124 -4.18 -14.70 -0.25
C THR A 124 -4.17 -14.86 -1.77
N GLU A 125 -3.44 -14.00 -2.50
CA GLU A 125 -3.32 -14.08 -3.96
C GLU A 125 -2.70 -15.40 -4.40
N ARG A 126 -1.61 -15.82 -3.74
CA ARG A 126 -0.96 -17.10 -4.06
C ARG A 126 -1.85 -18.29 -3.76
N THR A 127 -2.69 -18.21 -2.73
CA THR A 127 -3.69 -19.22 -2.44
C THR A 127 -4.75 -19.29 -3.55
N ILE A 128 -5.18 -18.14 -4.07
CA ILE A 128 -6.10 -18.07 -5.23
C ILE A 128 -5.46 -18.72 -6.45
N ASP A 129 -4.21 -18.37 -6.76
CA ASP A 129 -3.48 -18.93 -7.91
C ASP A 129 -3.38 -20.46 -7.82
N VAL A 130 -3.01 -20.99 -6.65
CA VAL A 130 -2.92 -22.44 -6.41
C VAL A 130 -4.29 -23.11 -6.54
N ASN A 131 -5.36 -22.53 -5.98
CA ASN A 131 -6.69 -23.10 -6.10
C ASN A 131 -7.17 -23.08 -7.55
N LEU A 132 -6.92 -22.00 -8.29
CA LEU A 132 -7.24 -21.87 -9.71
C LEU A 132 -6.50 -22.91 -10.55
N MET A 133 -5.22 -23.16 -10.26
CA MET A 133 -4.47 -24.22 -10.94
C MET A 133 -5.01 -25.61 -10.59
N ALA A 134 -5.44 -25.85 -9.35
CA ALA A 134 -6.04 -27.12 -8.96
C ALA A 134 -7.36 -27.40 -9.70
N GLN A 135 -8.14 -26.36 -10.04
CA GLN A 135 -9.33 -26.51 -10.90
C GLN A 135 -8.97 -26.98 -12.31
N LYS A 136 -7.75 -26.69 -12.77
CA LYS A 136 -7.22 -27.19 -14.05
C LYS A 136 -6.63 -28.60 -13.95
N THR A 137 -6.68 -29.32 -12.84
CA THR A 137 -6.21 -30.72 -12.79
C THR A 137 -7.07 -31.55 -11.83
N PRO A 138 -8.34 -31.83 -12.16
CA PRO A 138 -9.25 -32.53 -11.23
C PRO A 138 -8.99 -34.05 -11.12
N VAL A 139 -8.11 -34.61 -11.96
CA VAL A 139 -7.87 -36.06 -12.03
C VAL A 139 -6.40 -36.37 -11.85
N LEU A 140 -6.10 -37.26 -10.90
CA LEU A 140 -4.80 -37.88 -10.76
C LEU A 140 -4.78 -39.23 -11.48
N ILE A 141 -3.90 -39.36 -12.47
CA ILE A 141 -3.78 -40.57 -13.28
C ILE A 141 -2.70 -41.48 -12.69
N GLN A 142 -3.11 -42.62 -12.12
CA GLN A 142 -2.19 -43.64 -11.64
C GLN A 142 -1.73 -44.55 -12.81
N GLY A 143 -0.43 -44.78 -12.94
CA GLY A 143 0.14 -45.66 -13.96
C GLY A 143 1.48 -46.28 -13.53
N ASP A 144 1.95 -47.29 -14.27
CA ASP A 144 3.18 -48.04 -14.00
C ASP A 144 4.44 -47.18 -14.27
N THR A 145 5.60 -47.53 -13.67
CA THR A 145 6.83 -46.72 -13.74
C THR A 145 7.31 -46.49 -15.18
N LYS A 146 6.97 -47.42 -16.08
CA LYS A 146 7.28 -47.34 -17.53
C LYS A 146 6.47 -46.28 -18.28
N THR A 147 5.32 -45.83 -17.77
CA THR A 147 4.43 -44.86 -18.43
C THR A 147 4.52 -43.44 -17.87
N ILE A 148 5.36 -43.21 -16.85
CA ILE A 148 5.50 -41.90 -16.19
C ILE A 148 5.92 -40.80 -17.16
N LEU A 149 6.82 -41.07 -18.13
CA LEU A 149 7.28 -40.07 -19.09
C LEU A 149 6.15 -39.61 -20.02
N THR A 150 5.32 -40.55 -20.48
CA THR A 150 4.13 -40.26 -21.30
C THR A 150 3.10 -39.51 -20.47
N LEU A 151 2.84 -39.92 -19.22
CA LEU A 151 1.90 -39.24 -18.32
C LEU A 151 2.34 -37.79 -18.01
N LYS A 152 3.65 -37.52 -17.88
CA LYS A 152 4.15 -36.15 -17.73
C LYS A 152 3.84 -35.28 -18.95
N GLN A 153 4.02 -35.81 -20.16
CA GLN A 153 3.65 -35.10 -21.40
C GLN A 153 2.13 -34.85 -21.46
N VAL A 154 1.31 -35.78 -20.96
CA VAL A 154 -0.15 -35.59 -20.81
C VAL A 154 -0.46 -34.43 -19.85
N TYR A 155 0.20 -34.39 -18.69
CA TYR A 155 0.01 -33.32 -17.72
C TYR A 155 0.43 -31.94 -18.26
N GLU A 156 1.55 -31.88 -18.99
CA GLU A 156 2.03 -30.65 -19.63
C GLU A 156 1.03 -30.10 -20.67
N GLN A 157 0.42 -30.98 -21.49
CA GLN A 157 -0.61 -30.60 -22.46
C GLN A 157 -1.92 -30.16 -21.78
N TYR A 158 -2.29 -30.80 -20.67
CA TYR A 158 -3.46 -30.40 -19.88
C TYR A 158 -3.28 -29.01 -19.26
N SER A 159 -2.10 -28.71 -18.70
CA SER A 159 -1.77 -27.36 -18.20
C SER A 159 -1.73 -26.28 -19.30
N GLY A 160 -1.54 -26.69 -20.56
CA GLY A 160 -1.60 -25.82 -21.74
C GLY A 160 -3.02 -25.54 -22.27
N ASN A 161 -4.08 -25.85 -21.51
CA ASN A 161 -5.48 -25.71 -21.91
C ASN A 161 -5.87 -26.47 -23.21
N THR A 162 -5.12 -27.50 -23.60
CA THR A 162 -5.44 -28.30 -24.78
C THR A 162 -6.09 -29.62 -24.35
N PRO A 163 -7.28 -29.99 -24.87
CA PRO A 163 -7.89 -31.26 -24.53
C PRO A 163 -7.02 -32.42 -25.02
N PHE A 164 -6.72 -33.34 -24.09
CA PHE A 164 -5.95 -34.53 -24.41
C PHE A 164 -6.87 -35.68 -24.83
N ILE A 165 -6.57 -36.33 -25.95
CA ILE A 165 -7.28 -37.51 -26.44
C ILE A 165 -6.30 -38.69 -26.45
N PHE A 166 -6.53 -39.68 -25.57
CA PHE A 166 -5.78 -40.95 -25.57
C PHE A 166 -6.55 -42.01 -26.37
N GLY A 167 -5.96 -42.51 -27.45
CA GLY A 167 -6.53 -43.61 -28.22
C GLY A 167 -5.45 -44.60 -28.64
N ASN A 168 -5.39 -45.77 -27.98
CA ASN A 168 -4.58 -46.88 -28.44
C ASN A 168 -5.40 -48.17 -28.41
N LYS A 169 -5.56 -48.83 -29.58
CA LYS A 169 -6.37 -50.05 -29.75
C LYS A 169 -5.91 -51.25 -28.91
N GLN A 170 -4.69 -51.21 -28.36
CA GLN A 170 -4.11 -52.29 -27.54
C GLN A 170 -4.05 -51.98 -26.04
N PHE A 171 -4.45 -50.77 -25.61
CA PHE A 171 -4.56 -50.42 -24.19
C PHE A 171 -6.02 -50.55 -23.75
N ASP A 172 -6.41 -51.71 -23.22
CA ASP A 172 -6.64 -51.92 -21.79
C ASP A 172 -7.10 -50.78 -20.85
N VAL A 173 -7.71 -49.68 -21.31
CA VAL A 173 -7.92 -48.43 -20.50
C VAL A 173 -8.66 -48.72 -19.19
N SER A 174 -9.47 -49.77 -19.17
CA SER A 174 -10.34 -50.10 -18.03
C SER A 174 -9.63 -50.73 -16.83
N ASN A 175 -8.47 -51.38 -17.01
CA ASN A 175 -7.84 -52.21 -15.98
C ASN A 175 -6.52 -51.67 -15.39
N LYS A 176 -5.95 -50.59 -15.94
CA LYS A 176 -4.62 -50.06 -15.52
C LYS A 176 -4.57 -48.56 -15.19
N LEU A 177 -5.65 -47.83 -15.43
CA LEU A 177 -5.76 -46.40 -15.14
C LEU A 177 -6.79 -46.19 -14.04
N SER A 178 -6.32 -46.07 -12.81
CA SER A 178 -7.16 -45.60 -11.70
C SER A 178 -7.12 -44.08 -11.68
N ALA A 179 -8.25 -43.46 -12.01
CA ALA A 179 -8.42 -42.02 -11.91
C ALA A 179 -8.85 -41.69 -10.47
N LEU A 180 -7.93 -41.15 -9.68
CA LEU A 180 -8.28 -40.60 -8.37
C LEU A 180 -8.84 -39.19 -8.59
N LYS A 181 -10.07 -38.95 -8.16
CA LYS A 181 -10.64 -37.59 -8.16
C LYS A 181 -9.90 -36.75 -7.12
N THR A 182 -9.18 -35.74 -7.60
CA THR A 182 -8.55 -34.71 -6.78
C THR A 182 -9.39 -33.44 -6.86
N ASP A 183 -10.69 -33.58 -6.59
CA ASP A 183 -11.64 -32.47 -6.65
C ASP A 183 -11.24 -31.45 -5.56
N ALA A 184 -10.60 -30.36 -5.97
CA ALA A 184 -10.28 -29.25 -5.08
C ALA A 184 -11.54 -28.38 -4.92
N PRO A 185 -11.98 -28.05 -3.69
CA PRO A 185 -13.13 -27.19 -3.50
C PRO A 185 -12.87 -25.82 -4.11
N TYR A 186 -13.85 -25.28 -4.83
CA TYR A 186 -13.79 -23.93 -5.37
C TYR A 186 -13.98 -22.94 -4.21
N ILE A 187 -12.89 -22.26 -3.83
CA ILE A 187 -12.87 -21.27 -2.73
C ILE A 187 -12.39 -19.90 -3.19
N ILE A 188 -12.21 -19.71 -4.50
CA ILE A 188 -11.69 -18.46 -5.09
C ILE A 188 -12.62 -17.28 -4.80
N ASP A 189 -13.93 -17.50 -4.79
CA ASP A 189 -14.93 -16.51 -4.41
C ASP A 189 -14.70 -15.97 -2.99
N LYS A 190 -14.50 -16.87 -2.02
CA LYS A 190 -14.25 -16.53 -0.60
C LYS A 190 -12.90 -15.84 -0.43
N LEU A 191 -11.87 -16.32 -1.10
CA LEU A 191 -10.53 -15.71 -1.05
C LEU A 191 -10.50 -14.33 -1.70
N THR A 192 -11.24 -14.14 -2.80
CA THR A 192 -11.39 -12.83 -3.44
C THR A 192 -12.09 -11.84 -2.52
N GLN A 193 -13.11 -12.29 -1.77
CA GLN A 193 -13.74 -11.46 -0.75
C GLN A 193 -12.75 -11.12 0.37
N HIS A 194 -12.02 -12.10 0.91
CA HIS A 194 -11.01 -11.85 1.94
C HIS A 194 -9.94 -10.83 1.49
N LYS A 195 -9.50 -10.92 0.23
CA LYS A 195 -8.57 -9.95 -0.38
C LYS A 195 -9.16 -8.54 -0.43
N LYS A 196 -10.45 -8.39 -0.78
CA LYS A 196 -11.14 -7.09 -0.76
C LYS A 196 -11.24 -6.53 0.66
N ASP A 197 -11.47 -7.38 1.66
CA ASP A 197 -11.53 -6.99 3.06
C ASP A 197 -10.16 -6.49 3.55
N LEU A 198 -9.07 -7.19 3.20
CA LEU A 198 -7.70 -6.75 3.50
C LEU A 198 -7.33 -5.42 2.83
N MET A 199 -7.74 -5.21 1.57
CA MET A 199 -7.54 -3.92 0.89
C MET A 199 -8.34 -2.81 1.58
N THR A 200 -9.58 -3.10 1.99
CA THR A 200 -10.42 -2.17 2.76
C THR A 200 -9.80 -1.80 4.10
N GLU A 201 -9.24 -2.78 4.81
CA GLU A 201 -8.49 -2.54 6.06
C GLU A 201 -7.32 -1.58 5.82
N ALA A 202 -6.54 -1.79 4.74
CA ALA A 202 -5.45 -0.89 4.39
C ALA A 202 -5.91 0.54 4.10
N LEU A 203 -6.97 0.70 3.30
CA LEU A 203 -7.49 2.01 2.92
C LEU A 203 -8.09 2.75 4.12
N ASN A 204 -8.85 2.06 4.97
CA ASN A 204 -9.37 2.62 6.22
C ASN A 204 -8.24 3.07 7.16
N PHE A 205 -7.18 2.27 7.30
CA PHE A 205 -6.00 2.65 8.09
C PHE A 205 -5.29 3.88 7.53
N LEU A 206 -5.21 4.01 6.20
CA LEU A 206 -4.65 5.19 5.54
C LEU A 206 -5.59 6.40 5.56
N GLY A 207 -6.83 6.25 6.03
CA GLY A 207 -7.80 7.34 5.99
C GLY A 207 -8.24 7.64 4.56
N ILE A 208 -8.29 6.65 3.68
CA ILE A 208 -8.78 6.77 2.30
C ILE A 208 -10.17 6.14 2.25
N ASP A 209 -11.17 6.93 1.88
CA ASP A 209 -12.54 6.44 1.80
C ASP A 209 -12.68 5.45 0.63
N ASN A 210 -13.30 4.32 0.92
CA ASN A 210 -13.63 3.30 -0.08
C ASN A 210 -14.79 3.78 -0.96
N PHE A 211 -14.47 4.53 -2.02
CA PHE A 211 -15.46 4.90 -3.04
C PHE A 211 -15.98 3.70 -3.87
N PHE A 212 -15.38 2.51 -3.71
CA PHE A 212 -15.72 1.27 -4.44
C PHE A 212 -16.87 0.44 -3.82
N SER A 213 -17.71 1.01 -2.95
CA SER A 213 -18.94 0.33 -2.56
C SER A 213 -20.03 0.58 -3.61
N ASP A 214 -20.24 -0.38 -4.52
CA ASP A 214 -21.36 -0.46 -5.48
C ASP A 214 -22.76 -0.58 -4.81
N LYS A 215 -22.94 -0.08 -3.59
CA LYS A 215 -24.20 -0.12 -2.85
C LYS A 215 -24.38 1.09 -1.94
N LYS A 216 -24.40 2.29 -2.52
CA LYS A 216 -24.92 3.47 -1.79
C LYS A 216 -26.41 3.33 -1.40
N GLU A 217 -27.13 2.35 -1.94
CA GLU A 217 -28.57 2.17 -1.68
C GLU A 217 -28.94 1.07 -0.66
N ARG A 218 -28.00 0.27 -0.12
CA ARG A 218 -28.36 -0.85 0.80
C ARG A 218 -27.37 -1.10 1.94
N LEU A 219 -26.68 -0.08 2.43
CA LEU A 219 -26.01 -0.17 3.73
C LEU A 219 -26.89 0.53 4.77
N ILE A 220 -27.04 -0.09 5.94
CA ILE A 220 -27.71 0.53 7.09
C ILE A 220 -26.89 1.77 7.43
N THR A 221 -27.47 2.95 7.26
CA THR A 221 -26.78 4.27 7.33
C THR A 221 -25.89 4.42 8.56
N ALA A 222 -26.30 3.89 9.71
CA ALA A 222 -25.53 3.94 10.95
C ALA A 222 -24.19 3.18 10.93
N GLU A 223 -24.09 2.05 10.20
CA GLU A 223 -22.84 1.28 10.10
C GLU A 223 -21.84 1.96 9.17
N ALA A 224 -22.35 2.53 8.07
CA ALA A 224 -21.54 3.31 7.12
C ALA A 224 -20.96 4.56 7.78
N GLU A 225 -21.78 5.28 8.56
CA GLU A 225 -21.36 6.46 9.34
C GLU A 225 -20.29 6.10 10.39
N GLY A 226 -20.42 4.96 11.08
CA GLY A 226 -19.43 4.48 12.04
C GLY A 226 -18.08 4.11 11.42
N SER A 227 -18.09 3.49 10.23
CA SER A 227 -16.87 3.18 9.49
C SER A 227 -16.18 4.45 8.97
N GLU A 228 -16.94 5.42 8.47
CA GLU A 228 -16.41 6.72 8.00
C GLU A 228 -15.75 7.49 9.15
N ALA A 229 -16.37 7.49 10.34
CA ALA A 229 -15.79 8.11 11.52
C ALA A 229 -14.43 7.50 11.88
N LEU A 230 -14.31 6.17 11.88
CA LEU A 230 -13.05 5.47 12.17
C LEU A 230 -11.95 5.82 11.17
N THR A 231 -12.26 5.82 9.87
CA THR A 231 -11.33 6.19 8.80
C THR A 231 -10.84 7.64 8.96
N ASN A 232 -11.73 8.56 9.35
CA ASN A 232 -11.36 9.95 9.63
C ASN A 232 -10.50 10.09 10.90
N PHE A 233 -10.74 9.29 11.94
CA PHE A 233 -9.88 9.25 13.12
C PHE A 233 -8.47 8.78 12.77
N TYR A 234 -8.33 7.73 11.96
CA TYR A 234 -7.02 7.27 11.49
C TYR A 234 -6.30 8.35 10.69
N LEU A 235 -6.98 9.01 9.74
CA LEU A 235 -6.39 10.14 9.01
C LEU A 235 -5.88 11.22 9.97
N ASN A 236 -6.68 11.56 10.98
CA ASN A 236 -6.33 12.60 11.94
C ASN A 236 -5.08 12.25 12.77
N CYS A 237 -4.83 10.96 13.05
CA CYS A 237 -3.61 10.52 13.73
C CYS A 237 -2.32 10.89 12.98
N PHE A 238 -2.38 10.97 11.64
CA PHE A 238 -1.25 11.38 10.79
C PHE A 238 -1.27 12.88 10.47
N TYR A 239 -2.47 13.45 10.28
CA TYR A 239 -2.65 14.84 9.87
C TYR A 239 -2.26 15.81 10.98
N LYS A 240 -2.71 15.57 12.22
CA LYS A 240 -2.46 16.44 13.37
C LYS A 240 -0.96 16.78 13.53
N THR A 241 -0.11 15.75 13.55
CA THR A 241 1.32 15.94 13.85
C THR A 241 2.04 16.67 12.72
N ARG A 242 1.59 16.49 11.47
CA ARG A 242 2.07 17.23 10.31
C ARG A 242 1.62 18.68 10.36
N GLN A 243 0.36 18.94 10.72
CA GLN A 243 -0.18 20.29 10.84
C GLN A 243 0.57 21.08 11.92
N GLU A 244 0.75 20.49 13.11
CA GLU A 244 1.52 21.10 14.20
C GLU A 244 2.95 21.43 13.75
N ALA A 245 3.62 20.52 13.04
CA ALA A 245 4.94 20.76 12.48
C ALA A 245 4.94 21.87 11.41
N CYS A 246 3.93 21.92 10.55
CA CYS A 246 3.77 22.97 9.54
C CYS A 246 3.67 24.35 10.19
N ASP A 247 2.85 24.47 11.23
CA ASP A 247 2.65 25.70 11.98
C ASP A 247 3.96 26.13 12.68
N MET A 248 4.67 25.19 13.31
CA MET A 248 5.97 25.44 13.93
C MET A 248 7.04 25.90 12.91
N ILE A 249 7.07 25.32 11.70
CA ILE A 249 8.00 25.76 10.64
C ILE A 249 7.69 27.21 10.25
N ASN A 250 6.41 27.52 10.05
CA ASN A 250 5.96 28.85 9.67
C ASN A 250 6.30 29.90 10.73
N GLU A 251 6.12 29.57 12.01
CA GLU A 251 6.42 30.47 13.14
C GLU A 251 7.90 30.67 13.37
N LYS A 252 8.71 29.61 13.23
CA LYS A 252 10.13 29.63 13.60
C LYS A 252 11.04 30.09 12.47
N PHE A 253 10.77 29.66 11.24
CA PHE A 253 11.68 29.87 10.09
C PHE A 253 11.13 30.79 9.01
N LEU A 254 9.82 31.04 9.01
CA LEU A 254 9.16 31.82 7.96
C LEU A 254 8.34 32.99 8.50
N LYS A 255 8.51 33.39 9.76
CA LYS A 255 7.69 34.44 10.39
C LYS A 255 7.59 35.69 9.54
N ASP A 256 8.74 36.17 9.06
CA ASP A 256 8.89 37.39 8.26
C ASP A 256 8.90 37.13 6.73
N SER A 257 8.59 35.91 6.29
CA SER A 257 8.52 35.56 4.88
C SER A 257 7.11 35.72 4.32
N ASP A 258 7.01 36.26 3.11
CA ASP A 258 5.77 36.32 2.32
C ASP A 258 5.27 34.93 1.89
N ILE A 259 6.14 33.93 1.92
CA ILE A 259 5.82 32.56 1.54
C ILE A 259 5.57 31.74 2.81
N LYS A 260 4.34 31.22 2.95
CA LYS A 260 3.97 30.27 3.98
C LYS A 260 3.80 28.87 3.40
N ILE A 261 4.13 27.88 4.21
CA ILE A 261 3.90 26.47 3.90
C ILE A 261 2.48 26.12 4.37
N GLU A 262 1.74 25.38 3.55
CA GLU A 262 0.40 24.92 3.90
C GLU A 262 0.29 23.41 3.70
N LEU A 263 -0.25 22.73 4.69
CA LEU A 263 -0.60 21.32 4.59
C LEU A 263 -2.00 21.16 4.00
N SER A 264 -2.14 20.22 3.07
CA SER A 264 -3.43 19.84 2.52
C SER A 264 -3.55 18.32 2.43
N VAL A 265 -4.78 17.84 2.52
CA VAL A 265 -5.10 16.43 2.27
C VAL A 265 -5.62 16.30 0.85
N ASN A 266 -5.06 15.37 0.07
CA ASN A 266 -5.36 15.20 -1.35
C ASN A 266 -6.77 14.65 -1.65
N ARG A 267 -7.65 14.52 -0.64
CA ARG A 267 -9.07 14.16 -0.81
C ARG A 267 -9.85 15.18 -1.67
N LYS A 268 -9.48 16.47 -1.60
CA LYS A 268 -10.24 17.55 -2.26
C LYS A 268 -10.09 17.58 -3.79
N GLU A 269 -9.00 17.07 -4.33
CA GLU A 269 -8.76 17.08 -5.78
C GLU A 269 -9.52 15.95 -6.48
N ILE A 270 -9.65 14.78 -5.84
CA ILE A 270 -10.44 13.66 -6.38
C ILE A 270 -11.94 14.00 -6.43
N ALA A 271 -12.47 14.68 -5.41
CA ALA A 271 -13.87 15.12 -5.42
C ALA A 271 -14.15 16.11 -6.56
N LYS A 272 -13.26 17.08 -6.78
CA LYS A 272 -13.37 18.04 -7.90
C LYS A 272 -13.27 17.36 -9.26
N LEU A 273 -12.31 16.45 -9.44
CA LEU A 273 -12.17 15.67 -10.67
C LEU A 273 -13.39 14.79 -10.93
N LYS A 274 -14.02 14.24 -9.88
CA LYS A 274 -15.26 13.49 -9.99
C LYS A 274 -16.43 14.37 -10.40
N ASP A 275 -16.58 15.55 -9.81
CA ASP A 275 -17.62 16.51 -10.19
C ASP A 275 -17.46 16.96 -11.65
N GLU A 276 -16.21 17.15 -12.11
CA GLU A 276 -15.88 17.46 -13.51
C GLU A 276 -16.21 16.29 -14.46
N ILE A 277 -15.87 15.05 -14.09
CA ILE A 277 -16.20 13.86 -14.88
C ILE A 277 -17.71 13.62 -14.93
N ASP A 278 -18.42 13.78 -13.82
CA ASP A 278 -19.88 13.64 -13.75
C ASP A 278 -20.60 14.74 -14.58
N MET A 279 -20.02 15.94 -14.67
CA MET A 279 -20.50 17.00 -15.59
C MET A 279 -20.30 16.62 -17.05
N ILE A 280 -19.12 16.09 -17.42
CA ILE A 280 -18.82 15.67 -18.79
C ILE A 280 -19.77 14.54 -19.23
N ILE A 281 -19.96 13.52 -18.39
CA ILE A 281 -20.85 12.39 -18.68
C ILE A 281 -22.30 12.88 -18.87
N LYS A 282 -22.79 13.80 -18.03
CA LYS A 282 -24.13 14.38 -18.20
C LYS A 282 -24.26 15.15 -19.52
N SER A 283 -23.23 15.89 -19.92
CA SER A 283 -23.25 16.66 -21.17
C SER A 283 -23.22 15.78 -22.43
N GLU A 284 -22.65 14.57 -22.36
CA GLU A 284 -22.67 13.62 -23.48
C GLU A 284 -24.01 12.88 -23.59
N VAL A 285 -24.70 12.63 -22.46
CA VAL A 285 -26.02 12.00 -22.42
C VAL A 285 -27.14 12.95 -22.88
N GLU A 286 -26.99 14.26 -22.68
CA GLU A 286 -27.97 15.26 -23.15
C GLU A 286 -27.83 15.61 -24.64
N ASN A 287 -26.71 15.24 -25.28
CA ASN A 287 -26.41 15.53 -26.68
C ASN A 287 -26.49 14.30 -27.61
N GLY A 288 -26.94 13.14 -27.11
CA GLY A 288 -27.18 11.91 -27.88
C GLY A 288 -28.64 11.49 -27.87
#